data_AF-A0A258TVE3-F1
#
_entry.id   AF-A0A258TVE3-F1
#
_cell.length_a   1.000
_cell.length_b   1.000
_cell.length_c   1.000
_cell.angle_alpha   90.00
_cell.angle_beta   90.00
_cell.angle_gamma   90.00
#
_symmetry.space_group_name_H-M   'P 1'
#
loop_
_entity.id
_entity.type
_entity.pdbx_description
1 polymer ?
#
loop_
_entity_poly.entity_id
_entity_poly.type
_entity_poly.pdbx_seq_one_letter_code
_entity_poly.pdbx_strand_id
1 'polypeptide(L)'
;MMMYRFLFTCAILAWCSTSHAESSSNLELTPQGKHGLQKVILADGSVVDRLTLPAAASGSRKAGFPATPEAWLARMIDPTKNGLAAKNPELFAEWLDAVTEPRFMTALATVAMRPESYSLSLGKVANPATFRNWAEFADPQVYLRWMSAGIDPRFYQAIFNRMTESGKLRRWGFYQEVRSSAASDPDAGLPGQPSGQEGNGKPARAKQEWLQMPARSTQSNPWLSNSVNYRY
;
A
#
# COMPACT_ATOMS: atom_id res chain seq x y z
N MET A 1 5.21 16.27 26.43
CA MET A 1 5.06 14.81 26.21
C MET A 1 3.92 14.15 26.99
N MET A 2 3.43 14.71 28.12
CA MET A 2 2.33 14.11 28.90
C MET A 2 0.93 14.26 28.26
N MET A 3 0.68 15.24 27.39
CA MET A 3 -0.63 15.45 26.77
C MET A 3 -1.01 14.39 25.70
N TYR A 4 -0.03 13.78 25.03
CA TYR A 4 -0.30 12.75 24.01
C TYR A 4 -0.72 11.40 24.61
N ARG A 5 -0.31 11.10 25.85
CA ARG A 5 -0.70 9.86 26.55
C ARG A 5 -2.17 9.87 26.98
N PHE A 6 -2.74 11.04 27.29
CA PHE A 6 -4.11 11.13 27.78
C PHE A 6 -5.14 10.92 26.65
N LEU A 7 -4.87 11.46 25.46
CA LEU A 7 -5.76 11.30 24.30
C LEU A 7 -5.78 9.88 23.73
N PHE A 8 -4.66 9.13 23.82
CA PHE A 8 -4.60 7.76 23.31
C PHE A 8 -5.31 6.75 24.22
N THR A 9 -5.42 7.03 25.53
CA THR A 9 -5.99 6.08 26.51
C THR A 9 -7.52 6.14 26.54
N CYS A 10 -8.15 7.31 26.32
CA CYS A 10 -9.62 7.41 26.24
C CYS A 10 -10.21 6.75 24.99
N ALA A 11 -9.48 6.67 23.88
CA ALA A 11 -9.98 6.06 22.64
C ALA A 11 -10.10 4.53 22.71
N ILE A 12 -9.29 3.87 23.56
CA ILE A 12 -9.27 2.40 23.68
C ILE A 12 -10.43 1.88 24.54
N LEU A 13 -10.84 2.63 25.56
CA LEU A 13 -11.91 2.20 26.48
C LEU A 13 -13.33 2.38 25.90
N ALA A 14 -13.52 3.31 24.96
CA ALA A 14 -14.81 3.47 24.27
C ALA A 14 -15.09 2.36 23.23
N TRP A 15 -14.07 1.62 22.80
CA TRP A 15 -14.19 0.59 21.76
C TRP A 15 -14.77 -0.74 22.28
N CYS A 16 -14.67 -1.03 23.58
CA CYS A 16 -15.00 -2.37 24.11
C CYS A 16 -16.50 -2.60 24.42
N SER A 17 -17.36 -1.57 24.29
CA SER A 17 -18.72 -1.66 24.84
C SER A 17 -19.87 -1.83 23.82
N THR A 18 -19.60 -1.96 22.52
CA THR A 18 -20.69 -2.03 21.52
C THR A 18 -20.44 -3.09 20.46
N SER A 19 -20.68 -4.35 20.85
CA SER A 19 -20.85 -5.47 19.92
C SER A 19 -22.16 -6.19 20.21
N HIS A 20 -23.22 -5.88 19.47
CA HIS A 20 -24.37 -6.77 19.28
C HIS A 20 -25.16 -6.38 18.03
N ALA A 21 -25.28 -7.37 17.11
CA ALA A 21 -26.28 -7.60 16.04
C ALA A 21 -26.54 -6.45 15.02
N GLU A 22 -26.78 -6.67 13.72
CA GLU A 22 -27.71 -7.63 13.12
C GLU A 22 -27.43 -7.75 11.61
N SER A 23 -27.71 -8.94 11.07
CA SER A 23 -27.63 -9.32 9.65
C SER A 23 -28.87 -8.83 8.90
N SER A 24 -28.73 -8.40 7.63
CA SER A 24 -29.69 -8.72 6.55
C SER A 24 -29.19 -8.23 5.18
N SER A 25 -29.28 -9.14 4.21
CA SER A 25 -28.99 -9.09 2.78
C SER A 25 -29.83 -8.09 1.97
N ASN A 26 -29.27 -7.57 0.87
CA ASN A 26 -29.87 -7.68 -0.48
C ASN A 26 -28.88 -7.30 -1.60
N LEU A 27 -28.82 -8.19 -2.59
CA LEU A 27 -28.13 -8.08 -3.87
C LEU A 27 -28.98 -7.24 -4.82
N GLU A 28 -28.39 -6.27 -5.52
CA GLU A 28 -28.88 -5.87 -6.84
C GLU A 28 -27.70 -5.39 -7.70
N LEU A 29 -27.42 -6.14 -8.77
CA LEU A 29 -26.31 -5.97 -9.70
C LEU A 29 -26.90 -5.60 -11.07
N THR A 30 -26.67 -4.39 -11.56
CA THR A 30 -26.48 -3.99 -12.98
C THR A 30 -26.37 -2.45 -13.06
N PRO A 31 -25.52 -1.84 -13.93
CA PRO A 31 -25.38 -2.16 -15.36
C PRO A 31 -23.96 -2.48 -15.82
N GLN A 32 -23.90 -3.34 -16.85
CA GLN A 32 -22.72 -3.73 -17.63
C GLN A 32 -21.89 -2.51 -18.05
N GLY A 33 -20.73 -2.34 -17.41
CA GLY A 33 -19.73 -1.36 -17.79
C GLY A 33 -19.13 -1.70 -19.15
N LYS A 34 -19.08 -0.72 -20.06
CA LYS A 34 -18.41 -0.80 -21.36
C LYS A 34 -16.95 -1.21 -21.16
N HIS A 35 -16.63 -2.48 -21.33
CA HIS A 35 -15.24 -2.95 -21.42
C HIS A 35 -14.65 -2.42 -22.73
N GLY A 36 -13.76 -1.42 -22.63
CA GLY A 36 -13.02 -0.91 -23.77
C GLY A 36 -11.96 -1.91 -24.20
N LEU A 37 -12.17 -2.62 -25.30
CA LEU A 37 -11.11 -3.38 -25.97
C LEU A 37 -10.13 -2.38 -26.60
N GLN A 38 -8.92 -2.32 -26.07
CA GLN A 38 -7.86 -1.51 -26.66
C GLN A 38 -6.98 -2.42 -27.52
N LYS A 39 -7.00 -2.18 -28.82
CA LYS A 39 -6.19 -2.88 -29.81
C LYS A 39 -4.76 -2.33 -29.73
N VAL A 40 -3.83 -3.11 -29.19
CA VAL A 40 -2.42 -2.72 -29.09
C VAL A 40 -1.64 -3.49 -30.15
N ILE A 41 -0.96 -2.76 -31.03
CA ILE A 41 -0.08 -3.33 -32.06
C ILE A 41 1.32 -3.44 -31.45
N LEU A 42 1.86 -4.65 -31.38
CA LEU A 42 3.22 -4.89 -30.90
C LEU A 42 4.24 -4.60 -32.00
N ALA A 43 5.51 -4.43 -31.61
CA ALA A 43 6.60 -4.11 -32.53
C ALA A 43 6.84 -5.19 -33.61
N ASP A 44 6.35 -6.41 -33.40
CA ASP A 44 6.38 -7.52 -34.36
C ASP A 44 5.21 -7.48 -35.37
N GLY A 45 4.35 -6.47 -35.31
CA GLY A 45 3.16 -6.33 -36.14
C GLY A 45 1.98 -7.18 -35.70
N SER A 46 2.13 -7.97 -34.62
CA SER A 46 1.03 -8.72 -34.04
C SER A 46 0.04 -7.78 -33.35
N VAL A 47 -1.24 -8.09 -33.52
CA VAL A 47 -2.34 -7.33 -32.93
C VAL A 47 -2.85 -8.12 -31.74
N VAL A 48 -2.76 -7.53 -30.55
CA VAL A 48 -3.33 -8.13 -29.34
C VAL A 48 -4.42 -7.23 -28.81
N ASP A 49 -5.64 -7.77 -28.75
CA ASP A 49 -6.75 -7.11 -28.07
C ASP A 49 -6.55 -7.26 -26.57
N ARG A 50 -6.19 -6.16 -25.90
CA ARG A 50 -6.18 -6.13 -24.45
C ARG A 50 -7.56 -5.76 -23.95
N LEU A 51 -8.12 -6.61 -23.10
CA LEU A 51 -9.16 -6.17 -22.16
C LEU A 51 -8.53 -5.15 -21.23
N THR A 52 -8.75 -3.88 -21.53
CA THR A 52 -8.44 -2.80 -20.60
C THR A 52 -9.45 -2.92 -19.46
N LEU A 53 -9.04 -3.51 -18.34
CA LEU A 53 -9.81 -3.32 -17.12
C LEU A 53 -9.84 -1.81 -16.86
N PRO A 54 -11.01 -1.20 -16.62
CA PRO A 54 -11.08 0.19 -16.25
C PRO A 54 -10.17 0.37 -15.03
N ALA A 55 -9.13 1.20 -15.15
CA ALA A 55 -8.37 1.62 -13.99
C ALA A 55 -9.39 2.08 -12.96
N ALA A 56 -9.44 1.40 -11.80
CA ALA A 56 -10.48 1.57 -10.80
C ALA A 56 -10.82 3.05 -10.69
N ALA A 57 -12.05 3.39 -11.11
CA ALA A 57 -12.45 4.78 -11.29
C ALA A 57 -12.16 5.51 -9.98
N SER A 58 -11.13 6.35 -10.02
CA SER A 58 -10.81 7.22 -8.90
C SER A 58 -11.97 8.20 -8.83
N GLY A 59 -12.98 7.89 -8.01
CA GLY A 59 -14.21 8.65 -7.89
C GLY A 59 -13.89 10.13 -7.83
N SER A 60 -14.67 10.94 -8.56
CA SER A 60 -14.52 12.39 -8.77
C SER A 60 -13.84 13.10 -7.60
N ARG A 61 -12.51 13.14 -7.63
CA ARG A 61 -11.70 13.71 -6.57
C ARG A 61 -11.85 15.22 -6.69
N LYS A 62 -12.36 15.89 -5.65
CA LYS A 62 -12.55 17.34 -5.62
C LYS A 62 -11.23 18.03 -6.09
N ALA A 63 -11.32 19.02 -6.96
CA ALA A 63 -10.13 19.68 -7.51
C ALA A 63 -9.30 20.34 -6.39
N GLY A 64 -7.99 20.12 -6.38
CA GLY A 64 -7.06 20.67 -5.38
C GLY A 64 -6.58 19.70 -4.30
N PHE A 65 -7.04 18.45 -4.30
CA PHE A 65 -6.56 17.43 -3.36
C PHE A 65 -5.37 16.64 -3.94
N PRO A 66 -4.35 16.34 -3.10
CA PRO A 66 -3.20 15.57 -3.51
C PRO A 66 -3.64 14.18 -3.96
N ALA A 67 -3.34 13.86 -5.21
CA ALA A 67 -3.81 12.63 -5.82
C ALA A 67 -2.95 11.40 -5.49
N THR A 68 -1.72 11.63 -5.01
CA THR A 68 -0.72 10.59 -4.80
C THR A 68 -0.23 10.57 -3.36
N PRO A 69 0.25 9.42 -2.85
CA PRO A 69 0.85 9.33 -1.53
C PRO A 69 2.05 10.28 -1.35
N GLU A 70 2.83 10.50 -2.41
CA GLU A 70 3.97 11.41 -2.40
C GLU A 70 3.52 12.88 -2.28
N ALA A 71 2.43 13.27 -2.93
CA ALA A 71 1.85 14.60 -2.79
C ALA A 71 1.24 14.81 -1.39
N TRP A 72 0.65 13.77 -0.80
CA TRP A 72 0.21 13.78 0.59
C TRP A 72 1.38 13.94 1.56
N LEU A 73 2.47 13.20 1.36
CA LEU A 73 3.69 13.31 2.14
C LEU A 73 4.29 14.72 2.07
N ALA A 74 4.42 15.27 0.86
CA ALA A 74 4.92 16.62 0.64
C ALA A 74 4.08 17.68 1.40
N ARG A 75 2.78 17.43 1.55
CA ARG A 75 1.88 18.29 2.32
C ARG A 75 2.03 18.10 3.83
N MET A 76 2.28 16.87 4.29
CA MET A 76 2.53 16.58 5.71
C MET A 76 3.84 17.19 6.21
N ILE A 77 4.91 17.14 5.42
CA ILE A 77 6.18 17.75 5.80
C ILE A 77 6.15 19.28 5.74
N ASP A 78 5.15 19.87 5.08
CA ASP A 78 4.97 21.31 5.04
C ASP A 78 4.09 21.80 6.21
N PRO A 79 4.67 22.44 7.24
CA PRO A 79 3.93 22.85 8.43
C PRO A 79 2.88 23.94 8.13
N THR A 80 2.97 24.60 6.96
CA THR A 80 1.96 25.58 6.52
C THR A 80 0.71 24.91 5.91
N LYS A 81 0.78 23.63 5.52
CA LYS A 81 -0.28 22.91 4.80
C LYS A 81 -0.71 21.58 5.43
N ASN A 82 0.02 21.06 6.42
CA ASN A 82 -0.24 19.78 7.08
C ASN A 82 -1.68 19.69 7.66
N GLY A 83 -2.29 20.82 8.02
CA GLY A 83 -3.54 20.82 8.76
C GLY A 83 -4.79 20.36 7.99
N LEU A 84 -4.72 20.20 6.68
CA LEU A 84 -5.92 20.05 5.84
C LEU A 84 -6.70 18.76 6.06
N ALA A 85 -6.01 17.63 6.24
CA ALA A 85 -6.66 16.35 6.54
C ALA A 85 -7.30 16.35 7.93
N ALA A 86 -6.65 16.97 8.90
CA ALA A 86 -7.14 16.96 10.27
C ALA A 86 -8.15 18.08 10.57
N LYS A 87 -8.35 19.05 9.66
CA LYS A 87 -9.45 20.04 9.71
C LYS A 87 -10.73 19.56 9.04
N ASN A 88 -10.65 18.56 8.17
CA ASN A 88 -11.77 18.07 7.38
C ASN A 88 -11.88 16.55 7.51
N PRO A 89 -12.80 16.03 8.35
CA PRO A 89 -12.92 14.60 8.56
C PRO A 89 -13.21 13.83 7.27
N GLU A 90 -13.91 14.43 6.29
CA GLU A 90 -14.12 13.82 4.96
C GLU A 90 -12.81 13.43 4.26
N LEU A 91 -11.76 14.24 4.40
CA LEU A 91 -10.46 14.02 3.77
C LEU A 91 -9.59 13.04 4.56
N PHE A 92 -9.97 12.76 5.81
CA PHE A 92 -9.19 11.89 6.67
C PHE A 92 -9.15 10.47 6.13
N ALA A 93 -10.24 9.98 5.52
CA ALA A 93 -10.24 8.66 4.89
C ALA A 93 -9.27 8.59 3.70
N GLU A 94 -9.19 9.64 2.87
CA GLU A 94 -8.23 9.71 1.75
C GLU A 94 -6.78 9.86 2.24
N TRP A 95 -6.57 10.63 3.30
CA TRP A 95 -5.28 10.75 3.95
C TRP A 95 -4.84 9.41 4.55
N LEU A 96 -5.74 8.72 5.27
CA LEU A 96 -5.50 7.37 5.81
C LEU A 96 -5.17 6.38 4.70
N ASP A 97 -5.92 6.44 3.60
CA ASP A 97 -5.68 5.63 2.41
C ASP A 97 -4.25 5.84 1.90
N ALA A 98 -3.84 7.09 1.75
CA ALA A 98 -2.51 7.47 1.30
C ALA A 98 -1.40 7.05 2.27
N VAL A 99 -1.53 7.27 3.58
CA VAL A 99 -0.48 6.94 4.57
C VAL A 99 -0.34 5.45 4.82
N THR A 100 -1.38 4.67 4.51
CA THR A 100 -1.35 3.20 4.59
C THR A 100 -0.87 2.54 3.30
N GLU A 101 -0.50 3.29 2.27
CA GLU A 101 0.13 2.71 1.08
C GLU A 101 1.61 2.38 1.33
N PRO A 102 2.12 1.21 0.88
CA PRO A 102 3.55 0.88 1.00
C PRO A 102 4.46 1.93 0.36
N ARG A 103 4.00 2.53 -0.75
CA ARG A 103 4.71 3.60 -1.45
C ARG A 103 4.90 4.85 -0.58
N PHE A 104 3.95 5.14 0.31
CA PHE A 104 4.08 6.25 1.24
C PHE A 104 5.28 6.06 2.17
N MET A 105 5.48 4.84 2.69
CA MET A 105 6.63 4.53 3.55
C MET A 105 7.95 4.62 2.80
N THR A 106 8.01 4.16 1.54
CA THR A 106 9.22 4.32 0.71
C THR A 106 9.53 5.78 0.39
N ALA A 107 8.51 6.59 0.13
CA ALA A 107 8.65 8.02 -0.08
C ALA A 107 9.12 8.72 1.21
N LEU A 108 8.54 8.34 2.35
CA LEU A 108 8.93 8.85 3.67
C LEU A 108 10.40 8.52 3.98
N ALA A 109 10.84 7.28 3.73
CA ALA A 109 12.23 6.88 3.89
C ALA A 109 13.17 7.70 2.99
N THR A 110 12.77 7.94 1.74
CA THR A 110 13.54 8.76 0.79
C THR A 110 13.67 10.20 1.27
N VAL A 111 12.59 10.78 1.82
CA VAL A 111 12.63 12.13 2.39
C VAL A 111 13.48 12.16 3.66
N ALA A 112 13.36 11.16 4.53
CA ALA A 112 14.11 11.07 5.79
C ALA A 112 15.64 10.95 5.56
N MET A 113 16.07 10.32 4.47
CA MET A 113 17.50 10.24 4.11
C MET A 113 18.07 11.57 3.58
N ARG A 114 17.24 12.56 3.26
CA ARG A 114 17.69 13.86 2.73
C ARG A 114 17.85 14.87 3.88
N PRO A 115 19.08 15.24 4.28
CA PRO A 115 19.30 16.18 5.38
C PRO A 115 18.69 17.57 5.11
N GLU A 116 18.62 17.97 3.84
CA GLU A 116 18.02 19.25 3.41
C GLU A 116 16.52 19.35 3.72
N SER A 117 15.80 18.23 3.78
CA SER A 117 14.37 18.25 4.06
C SER A 117 14.06 18.82 5.45
N TYR A 118 14.96 18.58 6.42
CA TYR A 118 14.80 19.03 7.79
C TYR A 118 15.04 20.54 7.93
N SER A 119 16.11 21.07 7.32
CA SER A 119 16.40 22.51 7.35
C SER A 119 15.31 23.34 6.66
N LEU A 120 14.80 22.86 5.52
CA LEU A 120 13.66 23.46 4.84
C LEU A 120 12.39 23.45 5.71
N SER A 121 12.15 22.35 6.43
CA SER A 121 11.00 22.23 7.33
C SER A 121 11.10 23.19 8.51
N LEU A 122 12.29 23.28 9.15
CA LEU A 122 12.54 24.22 10.24
C LEU A 122 12.36 25.69 9.81
N GLY A 123 12.86 26.05 8.62
CA GLY A 123 12.65 27.39 8.07
C GLY A 123 11.17 27.74 7.90
N LYS A 124 10.33 26.75 7.54
CA LYS A 124 8.88 26.93 7.43
C LYS A 124 8.16 27.00 8.78
N VAL A 125 8.70 26.41 9.85
CA VAL A 125 8.10 26.52 11.20
C VAL A 125 8.09 27.97 11.69
N ALA A 126 9.13 28.75 11.36
CA ALA A 126 9.20 30.18 11.70
C ALA A 126 8.22 31.05 10.89
N ASN A 127 7.55 30.50 9.87
CA ASN A 127 6.60 31.26 9.06
C ASN A 127 5.31 31.55 9.87
N PRO A 128 4.82 32.80 9.93
CA PRO A 128 3.56 33.12 10.60
C PRO A 128 2.35 32.35 10.04
N ALA A 129 2.39 31.91 8.78
CA ALA A 129 1.36 31.06 8.19
C ALA A 129 1.28 29.69 8.88
N THR A 130 2.40 29.17 9.40
CA THR A 130 2.40 27.96 10.23
C THR A 130 1.58 28.21 11.49
N PHE A 131 1.86 29.27 12.26
CA PHE A 131 1.09 29.57 13.47
C PHE A 131 -0.42 29.73 13.19
N ARG A 132 -0.81 30.36 12.09
CA ARG A 132 -2.22 30.44 11.68
C ARG A 132 -2.81 29.06 11.39
N ASN A 133 -2.09 28.23 10.64
CA ASN A 133 -2.51 26.85 10.35
C ASN A 133 -2.70 26.04 11.65
N TRP A 134 -1.85 26.24 12.66
CA TRP A 134 -1.97 25.62 13.99
C TRP A 134 -3.07 26.23 14.86
N ALA A 135 -3.30 27.55 14.79
CA ALA A 135 -4.38 28.21 15.53
C ALA A 135 -5.76 27.71 15.07
N GLU A 136 -5.93 27.46 13.77
CA GLU A 136 -7.14 26.85 13.21
C GLU A 136 -7.42 25.44 13.76
N PHE A 137 -6.44 24.72 14.30
CA PHE A 137 -6.69 23.45 14.98
C PHE A 137 -7.34 23.61 16.35
N ALA A 138 -7.15 24.76 16.99
CA ALA A 138 -7.81 25.11 18.24
C ALA A 138 -9.22 25.67 18.01
N ASP A 139 -9.67 25.79 16.75
CA ASP A 139 -11.00 26.25 16.43
C ASP A 139 -12.05 25.22 16.92
N PRO A 140 -13.00 25.62 17.79
CA PRO A 140 -14.06 24.72 18.23
C PRO A 140 -14.89 24.14 17.08
N GLN A 141 -14.97 24.83 15.93
CA GLN A 141 -15.66 24.31 14.74
C GLN A 141 -15.00 23.04 14.18
N VAL A 142 -13.67 22.92 14.25
CA VAL A 142 -12.97 21.69 13.84
C VAL A 142 -13.39 20.54 14.74
N TYR A 143 -13.46 20.76 16.05
CA TYR A 143 -13.93 19.76 17.00
C TYR A 143 -15.38 19.33 16.76
N LEU A 144 -16.29 20.29 16.54
CA LEU A 144 -17.70 19.99 16.20
C LEU A 144 -17.82 19.13 14.93
N ARG A 145 -17.02 19.42 13.89
CA ARG A 145 -16.99 18.62 12.65
C ARG A 145 -16.53 17.19 12.92
N TRP A 146 -15.51 17.01 13.75
CA TRP A 146 -15.04 15.68 14.15
C TRP A 146 -16.08 14.92 14.98
N MET A 147 -16.79 15.59 15.89
CA MET A 147 -17.90 14.97 16.59
C MET A 147 -19.02 14.55 15.64
N SER A 148 -19.41 15.41 14.68
CA SER A 148 -20.43 15.04 13.69
C SER A 148 -19.99 13.86 12.82
N ALA A 149 -18.71 13.83 12.40
CA ALA A 149 -18.17 12.72 11.62
C ALA A 149 -18.08 11.43 12.45
N GLY A 150 -17.80 11.53 13.75
CA GLY A 150 -17.79 10.39 14.67
C GLY A 150 -19.17 9.83 15.01
N ILE A 151 -20.26 10.54 14.69
CA ILE A 151 -21.62 10.00 14.81
C ILE A 151 -22.10 9.43 13.47
N ASP A 152 -21.48 9.82 12.35
CA ASP A 152 -21.87 9.35 11.02
C ASP A 152 -21.36 7.92 10.76
N PRO A 153 -22.24 6.90 10.61
CA PRO A 153 -21.82 5.55 10.30
C PRO A 153 -21.08 5.45 8.95
N ARG A 154 -21.35 6.35 8.00
CA ARG A 154 -20.69 6.36 6.68
C ARG A 154 -19.20 6.67 6.80
N PHE A 155 -18.81 7.48 7.78
CA PHE A 155 -17.41 7.81 8.02
C PHE A 155 -16.60 6.57 8.42
N TYR A 156 -17.11 5.78 9.37
CA TYR A 156 -16.47 4.52 9.78
C TYR A 156 -16.43 3.49 8.66
N GLN A 157 -17.52 3.34 7.92
CA GLN A 157 -17.56 2.44 6.76
C GLN A 157 -16.54 2.86 5.70
N ALA A 158 -16.40 4.15 5.42
CA ALA A 158 -15.38 4.63 4.49
C ALA A 158 -13.96 4.29 4.96
N ILE A 159 -13.64 4.52 6.24
CA ILE A 159 -12.34 4.15 6.81
C ILE A 159 -12.12 2.64 6.75
N PHE A 160 -13.10 1.85 7.19
CA PHE A 160 -13.01 0.40 7.21
C PHE A 160 -12.82 -0.18 5.81
N ASN A 161 -13.61 0.27 4.83
CA ASN A 161 -13.50 -0.17 3.43
C ASN A 161 -12.12 0.18 2.84
N ARG A 162 -11.54 1.33 3.19
CA ARG A 162 -10.19 1.72 2.73
C ARG A 162 -9.06 0.91 3.38
N MET A 163 -9.25 0.46 4.61
CA MET A 163 -8.26 -0.38 5.31
C MET A 163 -8.37 -1.85 4.92
N THR A 164 -9.57 -2.32 4.59
CA THR A 164 -9.86 -3.73 4.24
C THR A 164 -9.93 -3.98 2.73
N GLU A 165 -9.60 -2.99 1.90
CA GLU A 165 -9.54 -3.18 0.45
C GLU A 165 -8.61 -4.35 0.11
N SER A 166 -9.16 -5.37 -0.57
CA SER A 166 -8.43 -6.61 -0.90
C SER A 166 -7.14 -6.33 -1.68
N GLY A 167 -7.16 -5.33 -2.57
CA GLY A 167 -5.99 -4.87 -3.30
C GLY A 167 -4.88 -4.36 -2.38
N LYS A 168 -5.23 -3.61 -1.31
CA LYS A 168 -4.27 -3.12 -0.33
C LYS A 168 -3.71 -4.25 0.53
N LEU A 169 -4.55 -5.19 0.96
CA LEU A 169 -4.11 -6.36 1.72
C LEU A 169 -3.15 -7.25 0.91
N ARG A 170 -3.36 -7.39 -0.40
CA ARG A 170 -2.40 -8.04 -1.32
C ARG A 170 -1.08 -7.28 -1.39
N ARG A 171 -1.10 -5.94 -1.50
CA ARG A 171 0.11 -5.10 -1.52
C ARG A 171 0.95 -5.21 -0.24
N TRP A 172 0.32 -5.34 0.92
CA TRP A 172 1.00 -5.55 2.20
C TRP A 172 1.47 -6.99 2.43
N GLY A 173 1.16 -7.92 1.53
CA GLY A 173 1.58 -9.31 1.66
C GLY A 173 0.76 -10.13 2.65
N PHE A 174 -0.39 -9.63 3.14
CA PHE A 174 -1.35 -10.46 3.88
C PHE A 174 -1.93 -11.57 2.99
N TYR A 175 -2.02 -11.28 1.70
CA TYR A 175 -2.18 -12.29 0.66
C TYR A 175 -0.89 -12.35 -0.14
N GLN A 176 0.18 -12.87 0.45
CA GLN A 176 1.06 -13.67 -0.38
C GLN A 176 0.19 -14.84 -0.83
N GLU A 177 -0.46 -14.69 -1.99
CA GLU A 177 -0.72 -15.85 -2.82
C GLU A 177 0.64 -16.51 -2.91
N VAL A 178 0.80 -17.59 -2.15
CA VAL A 178 1.90 -18.52 -2.31
C VAL A 178 1.87 -18.77 -3.80
N ARG A 179 2.84 -18.20 -4.53
CA ARG A 179 3.01 -18.41 -5.95
C ARG A 179 3.51 -19.85 -6.05
N SER A 180 2.60 -20.78 -5.82
CA SER A 180 2.77 -22.22 -5.88
C SER A 180 2.76 -22.70 -7.33
N SER A 181 2.72 -21.78 -8.29
CA SER A 181 2.95 -22.10 -9.69
C SER A 181 4.45 -22.32 -9.94
N ALA A 182 4.77 -23.55 -10.34
CA ALA A 182 5.96 -23.98 -11.09
C ALA A 182 7.12 -24.66 -10.32
N ALA A 183 6.83 -25.49 -9.31
CA ALA A 183 7.80 -26.49 -8.85
C ALA A 183 7.40 -27.95 -9.13
N SER A 184 6.31 -28.20 -9.86
CA SER A 184 5.98 -29.57 -10.28
C SER A 184 5.17 -29.55 -11.57
N ASP A 185 5.83 -29.17 -12.66
CA ASP A 185 5.49 -29.75 -13.96
C ASP A 185 6.63 -30.73 -14.31
N PRO A 186 6.58 -31.98 -13.85
CA PRO A 186 7.57 -32.99 -14.23
C PRO A 186 7.43 -33.45 -15.69
N ASP A 187 6.49 -32.89 -16.49
CA ASP A 187 6.09 -33.45 -17.78
C ASP A 187 6.30 -32.51 -18.98
N ALA A 188 7.07 -31.42 -18.81
CA ALA A 188 7.62 -30.67 -19.95
C ALA A 188 8.72 -31.50 -20.61
N GLY A 189 8.28 -32.41 -21.48
CA GLY A 189 9.08 -33.37 -22.21
C GLY A 189 10.32 -32.78 -22.86
N LEU A 190 11.46 -33.41 -22.57
CA LEU A 190 12.67 -33.31 -23.36
C LEU A 190 12.39 -33.83 -24.78
N PRO A 191 12.67 -33.07 -25.85
CA PRO A 191 12.74 -33.64 -27.18
C PRO A 191 14.00 -34.51 -27.28
N GLY A 192 13.80 -35.83 -27.25
CA GLY A 192 14.75 -36.82 -27.78
C GLY A 192 15.95 -37.14 -26.89
N GLN A 193 15.75 -38.03 -25.91
CA GLN A 193 16.86 -38.81 -25.35
C GLN A 193 16.92 -40.16 -26.08
N PRO A 194 18.00 -40.49 -26.81
CA PRO A 194 18.15 -41.77 -27.45
C PRO A 194 18.36 -42.85 -26.39
N SER A 195 17.59 -43.94 -26.53
CA SER A 195 17.73 -45.18 -25.78
C SER A 195 19.15 -45.75 -25.96
N GLY A 196 19.94 -45.73 -24.90
CA GLY A 196 21.30 -46.25 -24.92
C GLY A 196 21.83 -46.56 -23.53
N GLN A 197 21.81 -47.86 -23.21
CA GLN A 197 22.94 -48.59 -22.65
C GLN A 197 23.04 -48.71 -21.11
N GLU A 198 22.73 -49.95 -20.68
CA GLU A 198 23.15 -50.55 -19.42
C GLU A 198 24.66 -50.39 -19.17
N GLY A 199 25.00 -49.87 -17.99
CA GLY A 199 26.37 -49.67 -17.55
C GLY A 199 26.48 -49.73 -16.04
N ASN A 200 26.69 -50.94 -15.54
CA ASN A 200 27.11 -51.34 -14.20
C ASN A 200 28.08 -50.36 -13.50
N GLY A 201 27.76 -49.85 -12.30
CA GLY A 201 28.76 -49.18 -11.45
C GLY A 201 28.27 -48.28 -10.31
N LYS A 202 28.40 -48.81 -9.08
CA LYS A 202 28.54 -48.13 -7.75
C LYS A 202 27.34 -47.36 -7.15
N PRO A 203 26.88 -47.74 -5.93
CA PRO A 203 25.93 -46.94 -5.16
C PRO A 203 26.66 -45.81 -4.43
N ALA A 204 26.60 -44.58 -4.96
CA ALA A 204 27.11 -43.40 -4.30
C ALA A 204 25.97 -42.49 -3.79
N ARG A 205 25.71 -42.59 -2.48
CA ARG A 205 25.52 -41.45 -1.57
C ARG A 205 24.39 -40.43 -1.85
N ALA A 206 23.21 -40.87 -2.26
CA ALA A 206 22.02 -40.01 -2.44
C ALA A 206 21.24 -39.66 -1.13
N LYS A 207 21.93 -39.36 -0.01
CA LYS A 207 21.26 -39.05 1.28
C LYS A 207 21.61 -37.70 1.91
N GLN A 208 22.31 -36.79 1.22
CA GLN A 208 22.72 -35.50 1.82
C GLN A 208 22.40 -34.25 0.98
N GLU A 209 21.67 -34.37 -0.13
CA GLU A 209 21.41 -33.22 -1.01
C GLU A 209 20.25 -32.33 -0.55
N TRP A 210 19.35 -32.85 0.30
CA TRP A 210 18.21 -32.11 0.86
C TRP A 210 18.59 -31.00 1.86
N LEU A 211 19.89 -30.83 2.16
CA LEU A 211 20.42 -29.78 3.03
C LEU A 211 21.15 -28.66 2.27
N GLN A 212 21.26 -28.74 0.94
CA GLN A 212 21.75 -27.62 0.14
C GLN A 212 20.56 -26.83 -0.38
N MET A 213 20.15 -25.83 0.41
CA MET A 213 19.32 -24.75 -0.14
C MET A 213 20.06 -24.19 -1.37
N PRO A 214 19.43 -24.13 -2.55
CA PRO A 214 20.04 -23.51 -3.71
C PRO A 214 20.35 -22.07 -3.32
N ALA A 215 21.64 -21.72 -3.30
CA ALA A 215 22.08 -20.36 -3.08
C ALA A 215 21.41 -19.50 -4.14
N ARG A 216 20.36 -18.74 -3.75
CA ARG A 216 19.70 -17.79 -4.65
C ARG A 216 20.79 -16.88 -5.20
N SER A 217 21.02 -16.96 -6.51
CA SER A 217 21.95 -16.05 -7.17
C SER A 217 21.48 -14.63 -6.89
N THR A 218 22.29 -13.87 -6.16
CA THR A 218 22.03 -12.48 -5.76
C THR A 218 21.99 -11.50 -6.94
N GLN A 219 22.24 -11.99 -8.16
CA GLN A 219 22.42 -11.19 -9.36
C GLN A 219 21.14 -10.53 -9.90
N SER A 220 19.94 -10.99 -9.51
CA SER A 220 18.67 -10.45 -10.02
C SER A 220 17.99 -9.43 -9.08
N ASN A 221 18.56 -9.12 -7.91
CA ASN A 221 17.97 -8.18 -6.96
C ASN A 221 18.84 -6.92 -6.81
N PRO A 222 18.48 -5.78 -7.42
CA PRO A 222 19.31 -4.57 -7.41
C PRO A 222 19.49 -3.94 -6.02
N TRP A 223 18.67 -4.31 -5.04
CA TRP A 223 18.83 -3.88 -3.64
C TRP A 223 19.81 -4.74 -2.82
N LEU A 224 20.11 -5.97 -3.26
CA LEU A 224 21.08 -6.86 -2.59
C LEU A 224 22.50 -6.71 -3.15
N SER A 225 22.69 -6.09 -4.32
CA SER A 225 24.04 -5.81 -4.85
C SER A 225 24.82 -4.81 -4.00
N ASN A 226 24.14 -3.97 -3.22
CA ASN A 226 24.78 -2.95 -2.39
C ASN A 226 25.14 -3.41 -0.96
N SER A 227 24.76 -4.63 -0.54
CA SER A 227 25.04 -5.10 0.83
C SER A 227 26.42 -5.72 1.03
N VAL A 228 27.22 -5.91 -0.03
CA VAL A 228 28.51 -6.61 0.05
C VAL A 228 29.65 -5.70 0.57
N ASN A 229 29.43 -4.39 0.70
CA ASN A 229 30.46 -3.42 1.09
C ASN A 229 30.48 -2.98 2.56
N TYR A 230 29.66 -3.57 3.44
CA TYR A 230 29.77 -3.31 4.89
C TYR A 230 30.66 -4.36 5.53
N ARG A 231 31.98 -4.11 5.58
CA ARG A 231 32.88 -4.75 6.55
C ARG A 231 33.04 -3.80 7.74
N TYR A 232 32.68 -4.29 8.93
CA TYR A 232 33.06 -3.68 10.21
C TYR A 232 34.54 -3.93 10.49
#